data_AF-A0A259FLZ7-F1
#
_entry.id   AF-A0A259FLZ7-F1
#
_cell.length_a   1.000
_cell.length_b   1.000
_cell.length_c   1.000
_cell.angle_alpha   90.00
_cell.angle_beta   90.00
_cell.angle_gamma   90.00
#
_symmetry.space_group_name_H-M   'P 1'
#
loop_
_entity.id
_entity.type
_entity.pdbx_description
1 polymer ?
#
loop_
_entity_poly.entity_id
_entity_poly.type
_entity_poly.pdbx_seq_one_letter_code
_entity_poly.pdbx_strand_id
1 'polypeptide(L)'
;MKLTLDAIRACLDGAVPAVVATSSPDGTPNVAYASQVHYVDREHVALSFQFFSKTRENVLAHPYAEVQVIEPGSFRHFRLRVQYLRTETAGALFEYMKAQLAGIAAHSGMDKVFVLRGADVYRVHAIECVDTHVAAAAPPPDALLALRRTLDQLGACDDLAQLADRALAALAHGFGIRHALLALLDARAVTAAGTAAGAADCALYTLASLGYSTSGVGAEVALGEGLIGVAARERIAVRINHRTSDTAYQAALRVTDTAAPRIALPVLAQPHSRIAVPLVHGARLFGVLYAESETEAFFSHADEDALVVYGRHLGALLARLAALPDDDASVAAPSGEISPATVPVGTPLSVRYFAHDHSVFIDNDYLIKGVAGCILWTLLNEHAASGRRDFCNRELRRDPRLPLPDFADNLETRLILLQRRLAERCPAIALEKTGRGRFRLLLVRPLQLGG
;
A
#
# COMPACT_ATOMS: atom_id res chain seq x y z
N MET A 1 -21.02 -0.93 -34.37
CA MET A 1 -20.19 -0.14 -33.43
C MET A 1 -18.80 -0.77 -33.41
N LYS A 2 -17.71 0.00 -33.52
CA LYS A 2 -16.36 -0.56 -33.44
C LYS A 2 -16.07 -0.93 -31.98
N LEU A 3 -15.68 -2.17 -31.72
CA LEU A 3 -15.26 -2.62 -30.39
C LEU A 3 -13.98 -1.88 -29.97
N THR A 4 -13.90 -1.52 -28.69
CA THR A 4 -12.74 -0.84 -28.09
C THR A 4 -12.12 -1.73 -27.01
N LEU A 5 -10.84 -1.49 -26.67
CA LEU A 5 -10.19 -2.19 -25.56
C LEU A 5 -10.90 -1.93 -24.24
N ASP A 6 -11.33 -0.69 -24.00
CA ASP A 6 -12.09 -0.29 -22.81
C ASP A 6 -13.31 -1.18 -22.55
N ALA A 7 -13.98 -1.63 -23.63
CA ALA A 7 -15.20 -2.44 -23.58
C ALA A 7 -14.92 -3.93 -23.29
N ILE A 8 -13.69 -4.40 -23.44
CA ILE A 8 -13.29 -5.81 -23.23
C ILE A 8 -12.21 -5.98 -22.14
N ARG A 9 -12.03 -4.97 -21.27
CA ARG A 9 -11.00 -5.00 -20.21
C ARG A 9 -11.10 -6.22 -19.31
N ALA A 10 -12.30 -6.74 -19.06
CA ALA A 10 -12.51 -7.97 -18.28
C ALA A 10 -11.79 -9.20 -18.88
N CYS A 11 -11.57 -9.23 -20.20
CA CYS A 11 -10.81 -10.29 -20.86
C CYS A 11 -9.30 -10.22 -20.60
N LEU A 12 -8.81 -9.09 -20.05
CA LEU A 12 -7.38 -8.76 -19.91
C LEU A 12 -6.89 -8.95 -18.45
N ASP A 13 -7.75 -9.45 -17.57
CA ASP A 13 -7.44 -9.70 -16.15
C ASP A 13 -6.65 -10.99 -15.89
N GLY A 14 -6.42 -11.81 -16.93
CA GLY A 14 -5.67 -13.07 -16.80
C GLY A 14 -6.43 -14.20 -16.12
N ALA A 15 -7.75 -14.06 -15.95
CA ALA A 15 -8.61 -15.13 -15.42
C ALA A 15 -8.71 -16.33 -16.37
N VAL A 16 -8.69 -16.06 -17.69
CA VAL A 16 -8.62 -17.08 -18.73
C VAL A 16 -7.36 -16.84 -19.57
N PRO A 17 -6.47 -17.83 -19.77
CA PRO A 17 -5.28 -17.67 -20.59
C PRO A 17 -5.63 -17.25 -22.02
N ALA A 18 -4.80 -16.37 -22.59
CA ALA A 18 -4.94 -15.94 -23.97
C ALA A 18 -4.14 -16.83 -24.92
N VAL A 19 -4.54 -16.83 -26.18
CA VAL A 19 -3.82 -17.55 -27.25
C VAL A 19 -3.20 -16.52 -28.19
N VAL A 20 -1.92 -16.67 -28.49
CA VAL A 20 -1.15 -15.80 -29.38
C VAL A 20 -0.74 -16.60 -30.60
N ALA A 21 -1.17 -16.15 -31.78
CA ALA A 21 -0.79 -16.71 -33.06
C ALA A 21 0.14 -15.74 -33.81
N THR A 22 1.25 -16.28 -34.32
CA THR A 22 2.23 -15.58 -35.14
C THR A 22 2.67 -16.46 -36.30
N SER A 23 3.38 -15.88 -37.26
CA SER A 23 4.00 -16.64 -38.38
C SER A 23 5.48 -16.34 -38.45
N SER A 24 6.29 -17.35 -38.76
CA SER A 24 7.70 -17.15 -39.10
C SER A 24 7.85 -16.53 -40.50
N PRO A 25 9.07 -16.06 -40.88
CA PRO A 25 9.30 -15.42 -42.18
C PRO A 25 8.98 -16.28 -43.40
N ASP A 26 9.05 -17.61 -43.26
CA ASP A 26 8.69 -18.60 -44.28
C ASP A 26 7.18 -18.91 -44.33
N GLY A 27 6.37 -18.27 -43.46
CA GLY A 27 4.92 -18.46 -43.37
C GLY A 27 4.47 -19.59 -42.44
N THR A 28 5.38 -20.30 -41.77
CA THR A 28 5.00 -21.37 -40.84
C THR A 28 4.24 -20.78 -39.63
N PRO A 29 3.03 -21.27 -39.30
CA PRO A 29 2.26 -20.77 -38.17
C PRO A 29 2.83 -21.24 -36.83
N ASN A 30 2.72 -20.39 -35.82
CA ASN A 30 3.09 -20.68 -34.43
C ASN A 30 1.96 -20.20 -33.51
N VAL A 31 1.53 -21.07 -32.59
CA VAL A 31 0.50 -20.77 -31.60
C VAL A 31 1.07 -21.04 -30.22
N ALA A 32 0.92 -20.06 -29.32
CA ALA A 32 1.41 -20.17 -27.96
C ALA A 32 0.40 -19.59 -26.96
N TYR A 33 0.36 -20.13 -25.76
CA TYR A 33 -0.50 -19.63 -24.68
C TYR A 33 0.23 -18.54 -23.89
N ALA A 34 -0.46 -17.43 -23.65
CA ALA A 34 -0.05 -16.38 -22.73
C ALA A 34 -0.93 -16.45 -21.49
N SER A 35 -0.31 -16.45 -20.31
CA SER A 35 -1.03 -16.43 -19.03
C SER A 35 -1.95 -15.21 -18.93
N GLN A 36 -1.52 -14.07 -19.48
CA GLN A 36 -2.28 -12.82 -19.45
C GLN A 36 -1.92 -11.90 -20.61
N VAL A 37 -2.91 -11.16 -21.09
CA VAL A 37 -2.76 -9.97 -21.93
C VAL A 37 -3.04 -8.77 -21.04
N HIS A 38 -2.07 -7.89 -20.85
CA HIS A 38 -2.20 -6.76 -19.94
C HIS A 38 -2.75 -5.53 -20.69
N TYR A 39 -3.75 -4.87 -20.12
CA TYR A 39 -4.28 -3.60 -20.64
C TYR A 39 -3.29 -2.46 -20.36
N VAL A 40 -2.86 -1.72 -21.38
CA VAL A 40 -1.95 -0.56 -21.20
C VAL A 40 -2.73 0.74 -21.33
N ASP A 41 -3.44 0.90 -22.44
CA ASP A 41 -4.30 2.04 -22.73
C ASP A 41 -5.34 1.66 -23.81
N ARG A 42 -6.07 2.66 -24.33
CA ARG A 42 -7.14 2.46 -25.32
C ARG A 42 -6.69 1.85 -26.64
N GLU A 43 -5.41 1.96 -26.98
CA GLU A 43 -4.81 1.48 -28.21
C GLU A 43 -3.81 0.35 -27.99
N HIS A 44 -3.33 0.13 -26.76
CA HIS A 44 -2.21 -0.75 -26.50
C HIS A 44 -2.51 -1.85 -25.48
N VAL A 45 -1.92 -3.01 -25.73
CA VAL A 45 -1.84 -4.14 -24.80
C VAL A 45 -0.39 -4.58 -24.63
N ALA A 46 -0.07 -5.25 -23.53
CA ALA A 46 1.25 -5.83 -23.30
C ALA A 46 1.18 -7.33 -23.09
N LEU A 47 2.16 -8.06 -23.64
CA LEU A 47 2.35 -9.49 -23.43
C LEU A 47 3.65 -9.71 -22.65
N SER A 48 3.65 -10.68 -21.73
CA SER A 48 4.85 -10.99 -20.96
C SER A 48 5.88 -11.72 -21.81
N PHE A 49 7.11 -11.22 -21.88
CA PHE A 49 8.23 -11.93 -22.47
C PHE A 49 8.92 -12.80 -21.41
N GLN A 50 8.60 -14.10 -21.40
CA GLN A 50 9.19 -15.08 -20.48
C GLN A 50 9.73 -16.31 -21.23
N PHE A 51 8.85 -17.03 -21.93
CA PHE A 51 9.14 -18.32 -22.59
C PHE A 51 8.94 -18.31 -24.12
N PHE A 52 8.56 -17.16 -24.67
CA PHE A 52 8.13 -16.99 -26.05
C PHE A 52 9.28 -16.93 -27.07
N SER A 53 10.22 -17.87 -27.04
CA SER A 53 11.39 -17.83 -27.94
C SER A 53 10.96 -17.72 -29.41
N LYS A 54 10.03 -18.57 -29.86
CA LYS A 54 9.55 -18.57 -31.25
C LYS A 54 8.55 -17.45 -31.55
N THR A 55 7.57 -17.23 -30.68
CA THR A 55 6.60 -16.13 -30.83
C THR A 55 7.34 -14.78 -30.93
N ARG A 56 8.38 -14.58 -30.12
CA ARG A 56 9.18 -13.35 -30.13
C ARG A 56 10.06 -13.22 -31.38
N GLU A 57 10.75 -14.29 -31.78
CA GLU A 57 11.48 -14.32 -33.04
C GLU A 57 10.57 -13.92 -34.22
N ASN A 58 9.37 -14.49 -34.25
CA ASN A 58 8.37 -14.20 -35.27
C ASN A 58 7.93 -12.73 -35.24
N VAL A 59 7.57 -12.16 -34.08
CA VAL A 59 7.13 -10.75 -34.03
C VAL A 59 8.25 -9.74 -34.28
N LEU A 60 9.51 -10.09 -34.04
CA LEU A 60 10.62 -9.22 -34.42
C LEU A 60 10.89 -9.23 -35.92
N ALA A 61 10.68 -10.36 -36.59
CA ALA A 61 10.83 -10.46 -38.04
C ALA A 61 9.59 -9.97 -38.81
N HIS A 62 8.40 -10.21 -38.26
CA HIS A 62 7.11 -9.84 -38.82
C HIS A 62 6.21 -9.30 -37.69
N PRO A 63 6.08 -7.97 -37.54
CA PRO A 63 5.57 -7.34 -36.31
C PRO A 63 4.07 -7.46 -36.10
N TYR A 64 3.41 -8.45 -36.69
CA TYR A 64 1.98 -8.68 -36.55
C TYR A 64 1.70 -10.01 -35.84
N ALA A 65 0.71 -9.98 -34.96
CA ALA A 65 0.20 -11.15 -34.28
C ALA A 65 -1.32 -11.08 -34.17
N GLU A 66 -1.92 -12.23 -33.96
CA GLU A 66 -3.32 -12.35 -33.57
C GLU A 66 -3.40 -12.87 -32.14
N VAL A 67 -4.20 -12.19 -31.30
CA VAL A 67 -4.37 -12.57 -29.89
C VAL A 67 -5.84 -12.84 -29.64
N GLN A 68 -6.15 -14.03 -29.15
CA GLN A 68 -7.48 -14.40 -28.72
C GLN A 68 -7.58 -14.25 -27.20
N VAL A 69 -8.59 -13.53 -26.74
CA VAL A 69 -8.94 -13.36 -25.33
C VAL A 69 -10.39 -13.75 -25.09
N ILE A 70 -10.72 -14.14 -23.87
CA ILE A 70 -12.02 -14.69 -23.50
C ILE A 70 -12.59 -13.87 -22.35
N GLU A 71 -13.84 -13.42 -22.48
CA GLU A 71 -14.56 -12.78 -21.38
C GLU A 71 -14.94 -13.83 -20.32
N PRO A 72 -14.45 -13.75 -19.08
CA PRO A 72 -14.68 -14.80 -18.09
C PRO A 72 -16.16 -15.03 -17.74
N GLY A 73 -16.96 -13.96 -17.75
CA GLY A 73 -18.38 -14.02 -17.34
C GLY A 73 -19.32 -14.61 -18.39
N SER A 74 -19.01 -14.47 -19.68
CA SER A 74 -19.87 -14.93 -20.79
C SER A 74 -19.24 -16.01 -21.66
N PHE A 75 -17.92 -16.24 -21.50
CA PHE A 75 -17.09 -17.06 -22.38
C PHE A 75 -17.05 -16.61 -23.85
N ARG A 76 -17.41 -15.35 -24.12
CA ARG A 76 -17.28 -14.78 -25.47
C ARG A 76 -15.81 -14.64 -25.85
N HIS A 77 -15.48 -15.12 -27.03
CA HIS A 77 -14.15 -14.97 -27.60
C HIS A 77 -14.04 -13.64 -28.37
N PHE A 78 -12.94 -12.95 -28.13
CA PHE A 78 -12.53 -11.78 -28.88
C PHE A 78 -11.16 -12.02 -29.50
N ARG A 79 -11.00 -11.53 -30.73
CA ARG A 79 -9.77 -11.64 -31.50
C ARG A 79 -9.22 -10.24 -31.75
N LEU A 80 -7.98 -10.04 -31.35
CA LEU A 80 -7.26 -8.79 -31.47
C LEU A 80 -6.20 -8.95 -32.55
N ARG A 81 -6.23 -8.07 -33.56
CA ARG A 81 -5.11 -7.92 -34.50
C ARG A 81 -4.16 -6.90 -33.94
N VAL A 82 -2.93 -7.33 -33.64
CA VAL A 82 -1.97 -6.51 -32.90
C VAL A 82 -0.67 -6.35 -33.65
N GLN A 83 0.01 -5.23 -33.43
CA GLN A 83 1.32 -4.94 -33.99
C GLN A 83 2.33 -4.66 -32.87
N TYR A 84 3.42 -5.41 -32.85
CA TYR A 84 4.52 -5.20 -31.91
C TYR A 84 5.16 -3.83 -32.13
N LEU A 85 5.40 -3.09 -31.04
CA LEU A 85 6.03 -1.78 -31.06
C LEU A 85 7.40 -1.77 -30.38
N ARG A 86 7.48 -2.28 -29.15
CA ARG A 86 8.68 -2.22 -28.30
C ARG A 86 8.62 -3.24 -27.17
N THR A 87 9.78 -3.53 -26.58
CA THR A 87 9.89 -4.26 -25.30
C THR A 87 10.27 -3.25 -24.21
N GLU A 88 9.53 -3.22 -23.11
CA GLU A 88 9.90 -2.50 -21.89
C GLU A 88 10.52 -3.45 -20.88
N THR A 89 11.76 -3.20 -20.46
CA THR A 89 12.48 -4.04 -19.47
C THR A 89 12.62 -3.36 -18.11
N ALA A 90 12.04 -2.18 -17.95
CA ALA A 90 12.03 -1.37 -16.74
C ALA A 90 10.85 -0.38 -16.80
N GLY A 91 10.55 0.26 -15.67
CA GLY A 91 9.47 1.23 -15.54
C GLY A 91 8.16 0.62 -15.06
N ALA A 92 7.15 1.48 -14.92
CA ALA A 92 5.89 1.19 -14.26
C ALA A 92 5.17 -0.06 -14.82
N LEU A 93 5.02 -0.16 -16.14
CA LEU A 93 4.36 -1.30 -16.78
C LEU A 93 5.11 -2.62 -16.51
N PHE A 94 6.43 -2.61 -16.65
CA PHE A 94 7.26 -3.79 -16.41
C PHE A 94 7.16 -4.25 -14.95
N GLU A 95 7.26 -3.33 -13.99
CA GLU A 95 7.18 -3.65 -12.57
C GLU A 95 5.76 -4.06 -12.13
N TYR A 96 4.71 -3.51 -12.75
CA TYR A 96 3.33 -3.99 -12.58
C TYR A 96 3.21 -5.46 -13.01
N MET A 97 3.61 -5.77 -14.24
CA MET A 97 3.51 -7.13 -14.79
C MET A 97 4.37 -8.12 -14.01
N LYS A 98 5.54 -7.69 -13.54
CA LYS A 98 6.43 -8.48 -12.68
C LYS A 98 5.78 -8.78 -11.34
N ALA A 99 5.12 -7.80 -10.71
CA ALA A 99 4.41 -7.99 -9.45
C ALA A 99 3.22 -8.95 -9.60
N GLN A 100 2.48 -8.90 -10.72
CA GLN A 100 1.42 -9.86 -11.02
C GLN A 100 1.97 -11.28 -11.22
N LEU A 101 3.07 -11.43 -11.97
CA LEU A 101 3.68 -12.73 -12.25
C LEU A 101 4.29 -13.40 -11.02
N ALA A 102 4.87 -12.63 -10.10
CA ALA A 102 5.36 -13.16 -8.83
C ALA A 102 4.24 -13.86 -8.03
N GLY A 103 3.00 -13.37 -8.13
CA GLY A 103 1.82 -14.04 -7.53
C GLY A 103 1.51 -15.40 -8.15
N ILE A 104 1.70 -15.54 -9.46
CA ILE A 104 1.45 -16.78 -10.22
C ILE A 104 2.56 -17.82 -9.98
N ALA A 105 3.83 -17.38 -9.95
CA ALA A 105 4.99 -18.27 -9.79
C ALA A 105 5.00 -19.00 -8.43
N ALA A 106 4.55 -18.31 -7.38
CA ALA A 106 4.45 -18.87 -6.03
C ALA A 106 3.43 -20.02 -5.91
N HIS A 107 2.53 -20.18 -6.90
CA HIS A 107 1.57 -21.28 -7.01
C HIS A 107 2.13 -22.55 -7.63
N SER A 108 3.10 -22.43 -8.52
CA SER A 108 3.67 -23.55 -9.25
C SER A 108 5.00 -24.07 -8.65
N GLY A 109 5.55 -23.37 -7.65
CA GLY A 109 6.87 -23.69 -7.09
C GLY A 109 8.01 -23.44 -8.08
N MET A 110 7.76 -22.61 -9.10
CA MET A 110 8.66 -22.35 -10.24
C MET A 110 9.26 -20.94 -10.20
N ASP A 111 9.45 -20.37 -9.02
CA ASP A 111 9.93 -18.99 -8.79
C ASP A 111 11.24 -18.65 -9.53
N LYS A 112 12.10 -19.64 -9.76
CA LYS A 112 13.37 -19.47 -10.51
C LYS A 112 13.21 -19.55 -12.04
N VAL A 113 12.07 -20.00 -12.53
CA VAL A 113 11.79 -20.22 -13.95
C VAL A 113 10.89 -19.11 -14.52
N PHE A 114 9.96 -18.57 -13.72
CA PHE A 114 9.05 -17.47 -14.10
C PHE A 114 9.66 -16.09 -13.84
N VAL A 115 10.72 -15.74 -14.58
CA VAL A 115 11.30 -14.40 -14.55
C VAL A 115 10.78 -13.60 -15.74
N LEU A 116 10.08 -12.49 -15.48
CA LEU A 116 9.70 -11.54 -16.52
C LEU A 116 10.96 -10.91 -17.13
N ARG A 117 11.21 -11.17 -18.42
CA ARG A 117 12.35 -10.60 -19.15
C ARG A 117 12.02 -9.27 -19.81
N GLY A 118 10.74 -9.00 -20.07
CA GLY A 118 10.25 -7.75 -20.64
C GLY A 118 8.73 -7.75 -20.81
N ALA A 119 8.17 -6.57 -20.98
CA ALA A 119 6.79 -6.34 -21.39
C ALA A 119 6.78 -5.93 -22.88
N ASP A 120 6.36 -6.84 -23.76
CA ASP A 120 6.24 -6.54 -25.19
C ASP A 120 4.94 -5.77 -25.41
N VAL A 121 5.04 -4.51 -25.82
CA VAL A 121 3.91 -3.60 -26.06
C VAL A 121 3.47 -3.70 -27.50
N TYR A 122 2.16 -3.90 -27.70
CA TYR A 122 1.53 -4.01 -28.99
C TYR A 122 0.44 -2.95 -29.16
N ARG A 123 0.34 -2.35 -30.35
CA ARG A 123 -0.82 -1.58 -30.77
C ARG A 123 -1.91 -2.51 -31.29
N VAL A 124 -3.16 -2.27 -30.90
CA VAL A 124 -4.34 -3.01 -31.32
C VAL A 124 -5.00 -2.29 -32.50
N HIS A 125 -5.04 -2.94 -33.64
CA HIS A 125 -5.58 -2.39 -34.89
C HIS A 125 -7.07 -2.69 -35.06
N ALA A 126 -7.47 -3.90 -34.67
CA ALA A 126 -8.84 -4.37 -34.79
C ALA A 126 -9.19 -5.32 -33.65
N ILE A 127 -10.46 -5.26 -33.23
CA ILE A 127 -11.06 -6.17 -32.27
C ILE A 127 -12.31 -6.76 -32.93
N GLU A 128 -12.36 -8.08 -33.00
CA GLU A 128 -13.47 -8.85 -33.53
C GLU A 128 -14.09 -9.67 -32.40
N CYS A 129 -15.42 -9.64 -32.26
CA CYS A 129 -16.12 -10.62 -31.44
C CYS A 129 -16.41 -11.84 -32.31
N VAL A 130 -15.81 -12.98 -31.97
CA VAL A 130 -15.98 -14.23 -32.72
C VAL A 130 -17.35 -14.83 -32.43
N ASP A 131 -17.80 -14.77 -31.17
CA ASP A 131 -19.09 -15.32 -30.74
C ASP A 131 -20.18 -14.25 -30.68
N THR A 132 -20.60 -13.78 -31.85
CA THR A 132 -21.63 -12.72 -31.95
C THR A 132 -23.01 -13.17 -31.45
N HIS A 133 -23.27 -14.47 -31.41
CA HIS A 133 -24.54 -15.05 -30.95
C HIS A 133 -24.61 -15.27 -29.42
N VAL A 134 -23.47 -15.20 -28.73
CA VAL A 134 -23.41 -15.38 -27.28
C VAL A 134 -23.69 -14.02 -26.61
N ALA A 135 -24.60 -14.03 -25.63
CA ALA A 135 -24.98 -12.83 -24.89
C ALA A 135 -23.78 -12.28 -24.10
N ALA A 136 -23.68 -10.95 -24.00
CA ALA A 136 -22.68 -10.30 -23.16
C ALA A 136 -22.89 -10.64 -21.69
N ALA A 137 -21.81 -10.64 -20.90
CA ALA A 137 -21.92 -10.75 -19.45
C ALA A 137 -22.73 -9.57 -18.88
N ALA A 138 -23.34 -9.77 -17.72
CA ALA A 138 -23.95 -8.67 -16.98
C ALA A 138 -22.88 -7.60 -16.68
N PRO A 139 -23.21 -6.29 -16.80
CA PRO A 139 -22.26 -5.25 -16.49
C PRO A 139 -21.86 -5.33 -15.00
N PRO A 140 -20.61 -5.01 -14.65
CA PRO A 140 -20.19 -4.94 -13.27
C PRO A 140 -20.95 -3.83 -12.51
N PRO A 141 -20.93 -3.85 -11.17
CA PRO A 141 -21.45 -2.75 -10.36
C PRO A 141 -20.89 -1.39 -10.79
N ASP A 142 -21.68 -0.33 -10.63
CA ASP A 142 -21.28 1.03 -10.99
C ASP A 142 -20.23 1.57 -10.00
N ALA A 143 -18.96 1.50 -10.41
CA ALA A 143 -17.83 1.95 -9.61
C ALA A 143 -17.83 3.47 -9.34
N LEU A 144 -18.44 4.29 -10.22
CA LEU A 144 -18.56 5.73 -9.97
C LEU A 144 -19.62 6.01 -8.89
N LEU A 145 -20.72 5.25 -8.90
CA LEU A 145 -21.71 5.32 -7.83
C LEU A 145 -21.12 4.83 -6.50
N ALA A 146 -20.34 3.75 -6.52
CA ALA A 146 -19.61 3.25 -5.35
C ALA A 146 -18.65 4.32 -4.80
N LEU A 147 -17.83 4.93 -5.68
CA LEU A 147 -16.93 6.02 -5.32
C LEU A 147 -17.66 7.20 -4.71
N ARG A 148 -18.77 7.64 -5.31
CA ARG A 148 -19.58 8.74 -4.77
C ARG A 148 -20.06 8.43 -3.36
N ARG A 149 -20.61 7.23 -3.13
CA ARG A 149 -21.07 6.78 -1.80
C ARG A 149 -19.91 6.73 -0.78
N THR A 150 -18.73 6.29 -1.21
CA THR A 150 -17.53 6.30 -0.36
C THR A 150 -17.13 7.73 0.01
N LEU A 151 -17.09 8.66 -0.95
CA LEU A 151 -16.73 10.06 -0.69
C LEU A 151 -17.76 10.77 0.21
N ASP A 152 -19.05 10.48 0.06
CA ASP A 152 -20.11 11.02 0.92
C ASP A 152 -19.91 10.61 2.40
N GLN A 153 -19.44 9.37 2.63
CA GLN A 153 -19.17 8.86 3.99
C GLN A 153 -17.86 9.39 4.59
N LEU A 154 -16.88 9.76 3.75
CA LEU A 154 -15.59 10.28 4.21
C LEU A 154 -15.77 11.59 4.99
N GLY A 155 -16.66 12.48 4.53
CA GLY A 155 -17.00 13.75 5.18
C GLY A 155 -15.80 14.64 5.53
N ALA A 156 -15.99 15.58 6.46
CA ALA A 156 -14.92 16.43 6.96
C ALA A 156 -14.04 15.69 7.96
N CYS A 157 -12.71 15.81 7.81
CA CYS A 157 -11.72 15.29 8.74
C CYS A 157 -10.79 16.43 9.19
N ASP A 158 -10.59 16.54 10.50
CA ASP A 158 -9.80 17.62 11.11
C ASP A 158 -8.37 17.20 11.48
N ASP A 159 -8.12 15.89 11.53
CA ASP A 159 -6.81 15.31 11.78
C ASP A 159 -6.55 14.02 11.00
N LEU A 160 -5.29 13.57 11.07
CA LEU A 160 -4.81 12.41 10.33
C LEU A 160 -5.40 11.08 10.84
N ALA A 161 -5.64 10.94 12.15
CA ALA A 161 -6.18 9.71 12.73
C ALA A 161 -7.64 9.51 12.27
N GLN A 162 -8.45 10.55 12.37
CA GLN A 162 -9.83 10.57 11.91
C GLN A 162 -9.90 10.34 10.39
N LEU A 163 -9.02 10.96 9.62
CA LEU A 163 -8.94 10.71 8.18
C LEU A 163 -8.66 9.24 7.90
N ALA A 164 -7.67 8.63 8.56
CA ALA A 164 -7.33 7.24 8.34
C ALA A 164 -8.49 6.28 8.65
N ASP A 165 -9.15 6.46 9.79
CA ASP A 165 -10.23 5.58 10.23
C ASP A 165 -11.48 5.73 9.35
N ARG A 166 -11.89 6.98 9.05
CA ARG A 166 -13.03 7.24 8.16
C ARG A 166 -12.76 6.80 6.73
N ALA A 167 -11.52 6.96 6.25
CA ALA A 167 -11.14 6.56 4.91
C ALA A 167 -11.26 5.05 4.70
N LEU A 168 -10.84 4.24 5.68
CA LEU A 168 -11.00 2.80 5.62
C LEU A 168 -12.48 2.39 5.79
N ALA A 169 -13.19 2.96 6.77
CA ALA A 169 -14.60 2.65 7.01
C ALA A 169 -15.49 2.96 5.79
N ALA A 170 -15.22 4.05 5.06
CA ALA A 170 -15.97 4.45 3.87
C ALA A 170 -15.83 3.45 2.70
N LEU A 171 -14.72 2.71 2.62
CA LEU A 171 -14.51 1.67 1.59
C LEU A 171 -15.45 0.47 1.79
N ALA A 172 -15.68 0.08 3.05
CA ALA A 172 -16.63 -0.99 3.37
C ALA A 172 -18.06 -0.63 2.93
N HIS A 173 -18.45 0.63 3.08
CA HIS A 173 -19.80 1.08 2.70
C HIS A 173 -19.98 1.21 1.18
N GLY A 174 -19.06 1.88 0.48
CA GLY A 174 -19.24 2.16 -0.94
C GLY A 174 -18.85 1.01 -1.87
N PHE A 175 -17.72 0.34 -1.59
CA PHE A 175 -17.18 -0.74 -2.42
C PHE A 175 -17.38 -2.14 -1.83
N GLY A 176 -17.87 -2.26 -0.59
CA GLY A 176 -17.95 -3.56 0.09
C GLY A 176 -16.60 -4.13 0.50
N ILE A 177 -15.53 -3.31 0.51
CA ILE A 177 -14.18 -3.73 0.87
C ILE A 177 -14.11 -3.91 2.38
N ARG A 178 -13.94 -5.16 2.83
CA ARG A 178 -13.94 -5.51 4.26
C ARG A 178 -12.54 -5.58 4.88
N HIS A 179 -11.51 -5.76 4.07
CA HIS A 179 -10.13 -5.84 4.52
C HIS A 179 -9.29 -4.81 3.78
N ALA A 180 -8.79 -3.82 4.51
CA ALA A 180 -7.97 -2.76 3.95
C ALA A 180 -7.03 -2.17 4.98
N LEU A 181 -5.89 -1.65 4.54
CA LEU A 181 -4.95 -0.93 5.37
C LEU A 181 -4.46 0.34 4.67
N LEU A 182 -4.09 1.31 5.49
CA LEU A 182 -3.51 2.57 5.06
C LEU A 182 -2.06 2.61 5.53
N ALA A 183 -1.12 2.57 4.58
CA ALA A 183 0.31 2.67 4.86
C ALA A 183 0.82 4.06 4.44
N LEU A 184 1.54 4.77 5.30
CA LEU A 184 2.10 6.09 5.00
C LEU A 184 3.61 6.03 4.83
N LEU A 185 4.13 6.86 3.92
CA LEU A 185 5.55 6.94 3.63
C LEU A 185 6.27 7.70 4.75
N ASP A 186 7.24 7.05 5.39
CA ASP A 186 8.22 7.76 6.19
C ASP A 186 9.42 8.13 5.32
N ALA A 187 9.51 9.42 4.95
CA ALA A 187 10.65 9.94 4.23
C ALA A 187 11.81 10.14 5.21
N ARG A 188 12.56 9.09 5.52
CA ARG A 188 13.90 9.25 6.09
C ARG A 188 14.79 9.82 4.98
N ALA A 189 14.95 11.13 4.96
CA ALA A 189 16.00 11.77 4.17
C ALA A 189 16.90 12.57 5.12
N VAL A 190 18.09 12.02 5.35
CA VAL A 190 19.36 12.60 5.81
C VAL A 190 19.97 11.63 6.83
N THR A 191 20.90 10.79 6.36
CA THR A 191 21.94 10.27 7.26
C THR A 191 22.84 11.45 7.63
N ALA A 192 23.50 11.40 8.78
CA ALA A 192 24.36 12.46 9.34
C ALA A 192 25.61 12.82 8.48
N ALA A 193 25.63 12.46 7.19
CA ALA A 193 26.70 12.67 6.23
C ALA A 193 26.19 13.27 4.91
N GLY A 194 25.22 14.19 4.92
CA GLY A 194 24.95 15.14 3.81
C GLY A 194 24.70 14.58 2.40
N THR A 195 24.55 13.26 2.24
CA THR A 195 24.24 12.61 0.97
C THR A 195 22.73 12.36 0.90
N ALA A 196 22.12 12.73 -0.23
CA ALA A 196 20.72 12.46 -0.48
C ALA A 196 20.45 10.96 -0.26
N ALA A 197 19.51 10.66 0.64
CA ALA A 197 19.12 9.29 0.92
C ALA A 197 18.73 8.59 -0.39
N GLY A 198 19.36 7.45 -0.68
CA GLY A 198 18.93 6.59 -1.77
C GLY A 198 17.51 6.09 -1.51
N ALA A 199 16.80 5.70 -2.56
CA ALA A 199 15.44 5.14 -2.46
C ALA A 199 15.31 3.90 -1.53
N ALA A 200 16.43 3.34 -1.07
CA ALA A 200 16.52 2.18 -0.18
C ALA A 200 16.23 2.48 1.30
N ASP A 201 16.26 3.75 1.75
CA ASP A 201 16.07 4.11 3.17
C ASP A 201 14.65 4.61 3.50
N CYS A 202 13.75 4.68 2.51
CA CYS A 202 12.36 5.05 2.71
C CYS A 202 11.49 3.81 2.92
N ALA A 203 10.68 3.82 3.97
CA ALA A 203 9.74 2.73 4.28
C ALA A 203 8.32 3.26 4.46
N LEU A 204 7.35 2.41 4.15
CA LEU A 204 5.94 2.64 4.44
C LEU A 204 5.62 2.01 5.80
N TYR A 205 4.77 2.69 6.57
CA TYR A 205 4.31 2.23 7.88
C TYR A 205 2.80 2.10 7.88
N THR A 206 2.29 0.96 8.33
CA THR A 206 0.85 0.75 8.50
C THR A 206 0.32 1.67 9.60
N LEU A 207 -0.48 2.66 9.22
CA LEU A 207 -1.10 3.62 10.15
C LEU A 207 -2.43 3.10 10.69
N ALA A 208 -3.22 2.47 9.83
CA ALA A 208 -4.55 1.98 10.12
C ALA A 208 -4.86 0.73 9.32
N SER A 209 -5.74 -0.10 9.85
CA SER A 209 -6.21 -1.32 9.19
C SER A 209 -7.67 -1.58 9.57
N LEU A 210 -8.37 -2.33 8.71
CA LEU A 210 -9.79 -2.66 8.79
C LEU A 210 -9.96 -4.15 8.53
N GLY A 211 -10.75 -4.82 9.36
CA GLY A 211 -11.23 -6.19 9.16
C GLY A 211 -10.25 -7.32 9.46
N TYR A 212 -8.95 -7.03 9.64
CA TYR A 212 -7.94 -8.04 9.96
C TYR A 212 -8.03 -8.52 11.41
N SER A 213 -7.54 -9.74 11.67
CA SER A 213 -7.48 -10.34 13.01
C SER A 213 -6.46 -9.65 13.93
N THR A 214 -5.47 -8.99 13.36
CA THR A 214 -4.49 -8.16 14.06
C THR A 214 -4.41 -6.80 13.38
N SER A 215 -4.11 -5.75 14.15
CA SER A 215 -4.06 -4.40 13.60
C SER A 215 -2.85 -4.19 12.70
N GLY A 216 -1.69 -4.76 13.05
CA GLY A 216 -0.45 -4.60 12.30
C GLY A 216 0.06 -3.15 12.22
N VAL A 217 -0.46 -2.25 13.05
CA VAL A 217 -0.02 -0.85 13.12
C VAL A 217 1.47 -0.77 13.43
N GLY A 218 2.20 0.00 12.62
CA GLY A 218 3.66 0.09 12.66
C GLY A 218 4.40 -1.00 11.88
N ALA A 219 3.71 -1.91 11.19
CA ALA A 219 4.34 -2.80 10.22
C ALA A 219 5.01 -2.00 9.10
N GLU A 220 6.26 -2.35 8.80
CA GLU A 220 7.12 -1.69 7.82
C GLU A 220 7.09 -2.43 6.48
N VAL A 221 6.98 -1.69 5.37
CA VAL A 221 7.12 -2.22 4.01
C VAL A 221 8.12 -1.37 3.25
N ALA A 222 9.16 -2.00 2.70
CA ALA A 222 10.15 -1.30 1.90
C ALA A 222 9.58 -0.92 0.52
N LEU A 223 10.07 0.19 -0.04
CA LEU A 223 9.72 0.58 -1.41
C LEU A 223 10.19 -0.48 -2.42
N GLY A 224 9.33 -0.81 -3.37
CA GLY A 224 9.59 -1.83 -4.38
C GLY A 224 9.43 -3.28 -3.90
N GLU A 225 9.16 -3.52 -2.62
CA GLU A 225 8.90 -4.87 -2.09
C GLU A 225 7.40 -5.17 -2.02
N GLY A 226 7.00 -6.26 -2.70
CA GLY A 226 5.60 -6.68 -2.75
C GLY A 226 4.67 -5.65 -3.42
N LEU A 227 3.36 -5.91 -3.40
CA LEU A 227 2.39 -5.04 -4.10
C LEU A 227 2.36 -3.62 -3.55
N ILE A 228 2.41 -3.49 -2.22
CA ILE A 228 2.42 -2.20 -1.53
C ILE A 228 3.68 -1.39 -1.90
N GLY A 229 4.85 -2.00 -1.82
CA GLY A 229 6.11 -1.34 -2.16
C GLY A 229 6.22 -0.98 -3.63
N VAL A 230 5.78 -1.86 -4.55
CA VAL A 230 5.78 -1.59 -6.00
C VAL A 230 4.83 -0.44 -6.34
N ALA A 231 3.59 -0.46 -5.81
CA ALA A 231 2.62 0.61 -6.04
C ALA A 231 3.16 1.97 -5.58
N ALA A 232 3.86 1.99 -4.44
CA ALA A 232 4.53 3.19 -3.94
C ALA A 232 5.69 3.66 -4.84
N ARG A 233 6.64 2.77 -5.14
CA ARG A 233 7.86 3.12 -5.90
C ARG A 233 7.52 3.60 -7.31
N GLU A 234 6.65 2.87 -8.01
CA GLU A 234 6.27 3.16 -9.39
C GLU A 234 5.11 4.16 -9.50
N ARG A 235 4.41 4.44 -8.39
CA ARG A 235 3.26 5.36 -8.31
C ARG A 235 2.12 4.97 -9.26
N ILE A 236 1.88 3.67 -9.37
CA ILE A 236 0.78 3.07 -10.12
C ILE A 236 -0.07 2.21 -9.18
N ALA A 237 -1.35 2.06 -9.50
CA ALA A 237 -2.14 0.99 -8.87
C ALA A 237 -1.59 -0.36 -9.32
N VAL A 238 -1.67 -1.37 -8.47
CA VAL A 238 -1.34 -2.76 -8.81
C VAL A 238 -2.47 -3.66 -8.32
N ARG A 239 -3.01 -4.49 -9.22
CA ARG A 239 -4.16 -5.36 -8.94
C ARG A 239 -3.89 -6.81 -9.32
N ILE A 240 -4.27 -7.72 -8.42
CA ILE A 240 -4.23 -9.18 -8.62
C ILE A 240 -5.61 -9.73 -8.31
N ASN A 241 -6.22 -10.42 -9.26
CA ASN A 241 -7.62 -10.88 -9.17
C ASN A 241 -7.79 -12.41 -9.09
N HIS A 242 -6.69 -13.12 -8.89
CA HIS A 242 -6.67 -14.58 -8.74
C HIS A 242 -5.95 -14.96 -7.45
N ARG A 243 -6.24 -16.16 -6.96
CA ARG A 243 -5.60 -16.73 -5.78
C ARG A 243 -4.08 -16.89 -6.01
N THR A 244 -3.29 -16.35 -5.08
CA THR A 244 -1.83 -16.54 -5.05
C THR A 244 -1.45 -17.32 -3.79
N SER A 245 -0.61 -18.34 -3.87
CA SER A 245 -0.07 -18.98 -2.66
C SER A 245 1.10 -18.18 -2.11
N ASP A 246 1.07 -17.95 -0.81
CA ASP A 246 1.74 -16.84 -0.15
C ASP A 246 3.21 -17.11 0.21
N THR A 247 3.90 -18.05 -0.44
CA THR A 247 5.25 -18.43 -0.01
C THR A 247 6.28 -17.33 -0.28
N ALA A 248 6.21 -16.66 -1.43
CA ALA A 248 7.19 -15.63 -1.83
C ALA A 248 6.92 -14.25 -1.19
N TYR A 249 5.64 -13.87 -0.99
CA TYR A 249 5.27 -12.59 -0.36
C TYR A 249 5.53 -12.60 1.15
N GLN A 250 5.19 -13.69 1.85
CA GLN A 250 5.53 -13.86 3.27
C GLN A 250 7.04 -14.05 3.48
N ALA A 251 7.76 -14.63 2.50
CA ALA A 251 9.22 -14.76 2.57
C ALA A 251 9.94 -13.43 2.34
N ALA A 252 9.49 -12.58 1.41
CA ALA A 252 10.09 -11.26 1.18
C ALA A 252 10.01 -10.36 2.44
N LEU A 253 8.91 -10.46 3.20
CA LEU A 253 8.76 -9.79 4.50
C LEU A 253 9.68 -10.34 5.61
N ARG A 254 10.38 -11.47 5.39
CA ARG A 254 11.27 -12.13 6.36
C ARG A 254 12.78 -11.97 6.09
N VAL A 255 13.19 -11.35 4.99
CA VAL A 255 14.59 -11.46 4.47
C VAL A 255 15.56 -10.35 4.95
N THR A 256 15.17 -9.46 5.85
CA THR A 256 16.15 -8.55 6.50
C THR A 256 16.13 -8.70 8.03
N ASP A 257 17.24 -9.22 8.56
CA ASP A 257 17.56 -9.47 9.98
C ASP A 257 16.53 -10.25 10.80
N THR A 258 16.68 -11.58 10.84
CA THR A 258 15.84 -12.50 11.63
C THR A 258 15.95 -12.31 13.14
N ALA A 259 16.91 -11.53 13.64
CA ALA A 259 17.12 -11.32 15.08
C ALA A 259 16.36 -10.10 15.65
N ALA A 260 15.94 -9.16 14.79
CA ALA A 260 15.24 -7.96 15.24
C ALA A 260 13.71 -8.19 15.30
N PRO A 261 13.04 -7.93 16.44
CA PRO A 261 11.59 -8.05 16.53
C PRO A 261 10.90 -7.06 15.57
N ARG A 262 10.03 -7.58 14.71
CA ARG A 262 9.26 -6.80 13.72
C ARG A 262 7.76 -6.98 13.90
N ILE A 263 7.03 -5.94 13.52
CA ILE A 263 5.58 -5.93 13.52
C ILE A 263 5.11 -6.58 12.22
N ALA A 264 4.34 -7.66 12.31
CA ALA A 264 3.80 -8.33 11.13
C ALA A 264 2.77 -7.44 10.43
N LEU A 265 2.85 -7.38 9.10
CA LEU A 265 1.85 -6.73 8.26
C LEU A 265 0.51 -7.46 8.40
N PRO A 266 -0.63 -6.75 8.57
CA PRO A 266 -1.92 -7.40 8.66
C PRO A 266 -2.34 -7.83 7.25
N VAL A 267 -2.49 -9.14 7.05
CA VAL A 267 -2.85 -9.74 5.77
C VAL A 267 -3.85 -10.87 5.98
N LEU A 268 -4.68 -11.14 4.98
CA LEU A 268 -5.53 -12.33 4.99
C LEU A 268 -4.67 -13.60 4.88
N ALA A 269 -5.13 -14.69 5.49
CA ALA A 269 -4.46 -15.99 5.37
C ALA A 269 -4.59 -16.59 3.96
N GLN A 270 -5.72 -16.33 3.28
CA GLN A 270 -6.01 -16.80 1.92
C GLN A 270 -6.69 -15.69 1.10
N PRO A 271 -5.97 -14.62 0.72
CA PRO A 271 -6.51 -13.60 -0.16
C PRO A 271 -6.63 -14.15 -1.58
N HIS A 272 -7.80 -13.93 -2.18
CA HIS A 272 -8.13 -14.35 -3.54
C HIS A 272 -8.09 -13.20 -4.53
N SER A 273 -8.16 -11.96 -4.05
CA SER A 273 -7.89 -10.77 -4.84
C SER A 273 -7.36 -9.65 -3.96
N ARG A 274 -6.54 -8.78 -4.56
CA ARG A 274 -5.77 -7.74 -3.89
C ARG A 274 -5.64 -6.52 -4.79
N ILE A 275 -5.63 -5.33 -4.19
CA ILE A 275 -5.30 -4.09 -4.88
C ILE A 275 -4.46 -3.18 -3.98
N ALA A 276 -3.41 -2.59 -4.55
CA ALA A 276 -2.59 -1.56 -3.93
C ALA A 276 -2.74 -0.27 -4.76
N VAL A 277 -3.09 0.84 -4.12
CA VAL A 277 -3.33 2.13 -4.78
C VAL A 277 -2.49 3.22 -4.12
N PRO A 278 -1.63 3.92 -4.87
CA PRO A 278 -0.77 4.95 -4.30
C PRO A 278 -1.56 6.23 -3.98
N LEU A 279 -1.20 6.87 -2.86
CA LEU A 279 -1.78 8.12 -2.40
C LEU A 279 -0.90 9.27 -2.89
N VAL A 280 -1.23 9.82 -4.05
CA VAL A 280 -0.41 10.83 -4.74
C VAL A 280 -1.15 12.16 -4.84
N HIS A 281 -0.45 13.25 -4.52
CA HIS A 281 -0.91 14.62 -4.81
C HIS A 281 0.23 15.42 -5.45
N GLY A 282 -0.01 15.93 -6.66
CA GLY A 282 1.06 16.47 -7.51
C GLY A 282 2.12 15.41 -7.81
N ALA A 283 3.39 15.74 -7.58
CA ALA A 283 4.52 14.81 -7.72
C ALA A 283 4.85 14.04 -6.42
N ARG A 284 4.13 14.29 -5.31
CA ARG A 284 4.45 13.73 -3.99
C ARG A 284 3.62 12.48 -3.70
N LEU A 285 4.31 11.43 -3.26
CA LEU A 285 3.71 10.23 -2.68
C LEU A 285 3.55 10.43 -1.16
N PHE A 286 2.37 10.11 -0.63
CA PHE A 286 2.08 10.13 0.79
C PHE A 286 2.01 8.73 1.41
N GLY A 287 1.69 7.72 0.62
CA GLY A 287 1.44 6.37 1.12
C GLY A 287 0.77 5.48 0.09
N VAL A 288 0.21 4.37 0.56
CA VAL A 288 -0.54 3.39 -0.23
C VAL A 288 -1.78 2.96 0.55
N LEU A 289 -2.92 2.93 -0.14
CA LEU A 289 -4.10 2.21 0.28
C LEU A 289 -4.01 0.78 -0.26
N TYR A 290 -4.08 -0.21 0.61
CA TYR A 290 -4.08 -1.62 0.22
C TYR A 290 -5.36 -2.29 0.66
N ALA A 291 -5.93 -3.15 -0.18
CA ALA A 291 -7.16 -3.88 0.11
C ALA A 291 -7.08 -5.32 -0.39
N GLU A 292 -7.76 -6.21 0.33
CA GLU A 292 -7.83 -7.65 0.03
C GLU A 292 -9.27 -8.16 0.10
N SER A 293 -9.52 -9.24 -0.63
CA SER A 293 -10.78 -9.97 -0.56
C SER A 293 -10.56 -11.47 -0.63
N GLU A 294 -11.41 -12.21 0.09
CA GLU A 294 -11.53 -13.67 0.04
C GLU A 294 -12.34 -14.12 -1.19
N THR A 295 -12.82 -13.19 -2.01
CA THR A 295 -13.52 -13.45 -3.27
C THR A 295 -12.55 -13.28 -4.44
N GLU A 296 -12.52 -14.25 -5.35
CA GLU A 296 -11.80 -14.13 -6.62
C GLU A 296 -12.42 -13.03 -7.48
N ALA A 297 -11.60 -12.34 -8.26
CA ALA A 297 -12.03 -11.27 -9.16
C ALA A 297 -12.88 -10.16 -8.51
N PHE A 298 -12.69 -9.89 -7.21
CA PHE A 298 -13.48 -8.88 -6.48
C PHE A 298 -13.26 -7.45 -7.01
N PHE A 299 -12.03 -7.11 -7.41
CA PHE A 299 -11.69 -5.76 -7.86
C PHE A 299 -11.74 -5.69 -9.39
N SER A 300 -12.75 -5.07 -9.98
CA SER A 300 -12.78 -4.86 -11.43
C SER A 300 -11.82 -3.75 -11.88
N HIS A 301 -11.59 -3.62 -13.19
CA HIS A 301 -10.90 -2.45 -13.75
C HIS A 301 -11.61 -1.13 -13.43
N ALA A 302 -12.95 -1.14 -13.33
CA ALA A 302 -13.71 0.05 -12.96
C ALA A 302 -13.49 0.42 -11.48
N ASP A 303 -13.38 -0.58 -10.60
CA ASP A 303 -13.04 -0.37 -9.19
C ASP A 303 -11.61 0.16 -9.04
N GLU A 304 -10.66 -0.36 -9.81
CA GLU A 304 -9.29 0.15 -9.86
C GLU A 304 -9.25 1.64 -10.24
N ASP A 305 -9.91 2.02 -11.35
CA ASP A 305 -9.99 3.41 -11.80
C ASP A 305 -10.61 4.32 -10.72
N ALA A 306 -11.70 3.86 -10.09
CA ALA A 306 -12.39 4.59 -9.03
C ALA A 306 -11.55 4.72 -7.75
N LEU A 307 -10.86 3.66 -7.34
CA LEU A 307 -9.98 3.66 -6.17
C LEU A 307 -8.74 4.51 -6.40
N VAL A 308 -8.21 4.61 -7.64
CA VAL A 308 -7.15 5.57 -7.99
C VAL A 308 -7.62 7.00 -7.77
N VAL A 309 -8.84 7.34 -8.15
CA VAL A 309 -9.42 8.67 -7.86
C VAL A 309 -9.57 8.88 -6.36
N TYR A 310 -10.04 7.87 -5.63
CA TYR A 310 -10.13 7.92 -4.17
C TYR A 310 -8.75 8.13 -3.51
N GLY A 311 -7.73 7.39 -3.93
CA GLY A 311 -6.36 7.51 -3.43
C GLY A 311 -5.75 8.89 -3.69
N ARG A 312 -6.02 9.49 -4.86
CA ARG A 312 -5.64 10.89 -5.15
C ARG A 312 -6.35 11.89 -4.25
N HIS A 313 -7.64 11.66 -3.96
CA HIS A 313 -8.39 12.50 -3.04
C HIS A 313 -7.82 12.42 -1.61
N LEU A 314 -7.55 11.21 -1.12
CA LEU A 314 -6.87 11.01 0.17
C LEU A 314 -5.49 11.69 0.20
N GLY A 315 -4.70 11.56 -0.87
CA GLY A 315 -3.42 12.27 -1.01
C GLY A 315 -3.56 13.80 -0.87
N ALA A 316 -4.59 14.38 -1.47
CA ALA A 316 -4.88 15.82 -1.34
C ALA A 316 -5.30 16.21 0.10
N LEU A 317 -6.10 15.37 0.77
CA LEU A 317 -6.48 15.59 2.17
C LEU A 317 -5.28 15.48 3.12
N LEU A 318 -4.39 14.50 2.90
CA LEU A 318 -3.14 14.36 3.63
C LEU A 318 -2.24 15.60 3.45
N ALA A 319 -2.11 16.09 2.21
CA ALA A 319 -1.38 17.32 1.93
C ALA A 319 -1.96 18.53 2.67
N ARG A 320 -3.30 18.66 2.69
CA ARG A 320 -4.02 19.73 3.40
C ARG A 320 -3.81 19.65 4.90
N LEU A 321 -3.95 18.46 5.49
CA LEU A 321 -3.78 18.26 6.94
C LEU A 321 -2.36 18.60 7.40
N ALA A 322 -1.35 18.19 6.62
CA ALA A 322 0.05 18.49 6.89
C ALA A 322 0.39 19.99 6.79
N ALA A 323 -0.41 20.78 6.07
CA ALA A 323 -0.18 22.21 5.87
C ALA A 323 -0.88 23.11 6.90
N LEU A 324 -1.79 22.57 7.69
CA LEU A 324 -2.53 23.32 8.69
C LEU A 324 -1.66 23.59 9.94
N PRO A 325 -1.68 24.82 10.49
CA PRO A 325 -0.86 25.19 11.64
C PRO A 325 -1.30 24.46 12.91
N ASP A 326 -0.36 24.18 13.82
CA ASP A 326 -0.69 23.70 15.16
C ASP A 326 -1.34 24.82 15.99
N ASP A 327 -2.12 24.47 17.02
CA ASP A 327 -2.72 25.46 17.91
C ASP A 327 -1.63 26.18 18.73
N ASP A 328 -1.48 27.49 18.51
CA ASP A 328 -0.38 28.31 19.04
C ASP A 328 -0.53 28.72 20.52
N ALA A 329 -1.58 28.24 21.20
CA ALA A 329 -1.74 28.49 22.62
C ALA A 329 -0.53 27.93 23.36
N SER A 330 0.28 28.82 23.94
CA SER A 330 1.44 28.41 24.72
C SER A 330 1.01 27.34 25.70
N VAL A 331 1.86 26.34 25.90
CA VAL A 331 1.77 25.49 27.09
C VAL A 331 2.23 26.35 28.29
N ALA A 332 1.68 27.55 28.45
CA ALA A 332 1.62 28.20 29.74
C ALA A 332 0.74 27.30 30.61
N ALA A 333 1.22 27.03 31.82
CA ALA A 333 0.49 26.25 32.80
C ALA A 333 -0.99 26.67 32.81
N PRO A 334 -1.94 25.75 32.60
CA PRO A 334 -3.34 26.12 32.53
C PRO A 334 -3.75 26.71 33.88
N SER A 335 -4.18 27.98 33.86
CA SER A 335 -4.88 28.63 34.98
C SER A 335 -6.37 28.25 35.02
N GLY A 336 -6.72 27.08 34.47
CA GLY A 336 -8.08 26.53 34.48
C GLY A 336 -8.06 25.14 35.09
N GLU A 337 -8.76 25.00 36.23
CA GLU A 337 -9.09 23.80 36.99
C GLU A 337 -8.21 22.56 36.72
N ILE A 338 -7.19 22.39 37.57
CA ILE A 338 -6.39 21.17 37.68
C ILE A 338 -7.35 20.04 38.10
N SER A 339 -7.83 19.27 37.14
CA SER A 339 -8.41 17.96 37.45
C SER A 339 -7.33 17.16 38.19
N PRO A 340 -7.61 16.62 39.39
CA PRO A 340 -6.56 16.04 40.24
C PRO A 340 -5.85 14.95 39.46
N ALA A 341 -4.53 15.14 39.31
CA ALA A 341 -3.66 14.16 38.68
C ALA A 341 -3.86 12.81 39.39
N THR A 342 -4.45 11.84 38.69
CA THR A 342 -4.53 10.47 39.20
C THR A 342 -3.09 10.03 39.49
N VAL A 343 -2.82 9.71 40.76
CA VAL A 343 -1.54 9.17 41.16
C VAL A 343 -1.47 7.76 40.57
N PRO A 344 -0.40 7.41 39.83
CA PRO A 344 -0.28 6.06 39.29
C PRO A 344 -0.23 5.04 40.44
N VAL A 345 -1.06 3.99 40.37
CA VAL A 345 -1.17 2.96 41.41
C VAL A 345 -0.90 1.58 40.80
N GLY A 346 -0.22 0.71 41.55
CA GLY A 346 0.03 -0.69 41.19
C GLY A 346 1.51 -0.99 40.95
N THR A 347 1.77 -2.20 40.42
CA THR A 347 3.13 -2.67 40.14
C THR A 347 3.80 -1.78 39.08
N PRO A 348 5.05 -1.32 39.29
CA PRO A 348 5.76 -0.54 38.28
C PRO A 348 5.84 -1.25 36.92
N LEU A 349 5.71 -0.50 35.83
CA LEU A 349 5.98 -0.97 34.47
C LEU A 349 7.49 -0.91 34.22
N SER A 350 8.11 -2.03 33.85
CA SER A 350 9.52 -2.04 33.45
C SER A 350 9.64 -1.57 32.01
N VAL A 351 10.19 -0.38 31.79
CA VAL A 351 10.42 0.17 30.45
C VAL A 351 11.90 0.08 30.14
N ARG A 352 12.25 -0.67 29.09
CA ARG A 352 13.63 -0.83 28.61
C ARG A 352 13.79 -0.12 27.28
N TYR A 353 14.82 0.70 27.15
CA TYR A 353 15.16 1.42 25.93
C TYR A 353 16.54 1.02 25.43
N PHE A 354 16.68 0.78 24.14
CA PHE A 354 17.97 0.50 23.51
C PHE A 354 18.35 1.64 22.56
N ALA A 355 19.43 2.35 22.88
CA ALA A 355 19.84 3.53 22.13
C ALA A 355 20.31 3.25 20.69
N HIS A 356 20.73 2.02 20.38
CA HIS A 356 21.26 1.64 19.07
C HIS A 356 20.23 1.79 17.94
N ASP A 357 18.98 1.36 18.18
CA ASP A 357 17.89 1.37 17.21
C ASP A 357 16.63 2.08 17.72
N HIS A 358 16.73 2.69 18.90
CA HIS A 358 15.63 3.32 19.62
C HIS A 358 14.45 2.37 19.91
N SER A 359 14.73 1.07 20.08
CA SER A 359 13.70 0.10 20.47
C SER A 359 13.28 0.28 21.92
N VAL A 360 11.98 0.12 22.15
CA VAL A 360 11.35 0.20 23.47
C VAL A 360 10.62 -1.12 23.75
N PHE A 361 10.87 -1.65 24.94
CA PHE A 361 10.19 -2.81 25.49
C PHE A 361 9.48 -2.43 26.79
N ILE A 362 8.28 -2.96 27.01
CA ILE A 362 7.52 -2.80 28.25
C ILE A 362 7.28 -4.18 28.84
N ASP A 363 7.70 -4.40 30.09
CA ASP A 363 7.63 -5.70 30.77
C ASP A 363 8.27 -6.84 29.93
N ASN A 364 9.36 -6.51 29.21
CA ASN A 364 10.09 -7.33 28.23
C ASN A 364 9.36 -7.65 26.91
N ASP A 365 8.17 -7.12 26.69
CA ASP A 365 7.50 -7.22 25.40
C ASP A 365 7.91 -6.07 24.47
N TYR A 366 8.24 -6.38 23.22
CA TYR A 366 8.56 -5.39 22.21
C TYR A 366 7.35 -4.51 21.90
N LEU A 367 7.53 -3.18 21.99
CA LEU A 367 6.50 -2.20 21.68
C LEU A 367 6.70 -1.58 20.29
N ILE A 368 7.83 -0.90 20.11
CA ILE A 368 8.12 -0.07 18.93
C ILE A 368 9.62 0.25 18.86
N LYS A 369 10.11 0.73 17.71
CA LYS A 369 11.50 1.16 17.48
C LYS A 369 11.58 2.48 16.74
N GLY A 370 12.80 2.96 16.51
CA GLY A 370 13.07 4.17 15.73
C GLY A 370 12.54 5.43 16.41
N VAL A 371 12.14 6.41 15.61
CA VAL A 371 11.84 7.76 16.15
C VAL A 371 10.61 7.76 17.06
N ALA A 372 9.61 6.91 16.81
CA ALA A 372 8.47 6.76 17.71
C ALA A 372 8.89 6.20 19.09
N GLY A 373 9.84 5.26 19.12
CA GLY A 373 10.44 4.77 20.37
C GLY A 373 11.26 5.85 21.09
N CYS A 374 12.05 6.63 20.34
CA CYS A 374 12.79 7.78 20.87
C CYS A 374 11.85 8.85 21.46
N ILE A 375 10.74 9.18 20.77
CA ILE A 375 9.71 10.10 21.27
C ILE A 375 9.15 9.58 22.61
N LEU A 376 8.71 8.32 22.66
CA LEU A 376 8.18 7.73 23.88
C LEU A 376 9.20 7.83 25.02
N TRP A 377 10.44 7.41 24.79
CA TRP A 377 11.49 7.45 25.81
C TRP A 377 11.74 8.87 26.34
N THR A 378 11.78 9.86 25.46
CA THR A 378 11.93 11.26 25.84
C THR A 378 10.78 11.75 26.71
N LEU A 379 9.53 11.45 26.34
CA LEU A 379 8.34 11.83 27.11
C LEU A 379 8.34 11.19 28.51
N LEU A 380 8.68 9.91 28.60
CA LEU A 380 8.73 9.20 29.88
C LEU A 380 9.83 9.73 30.81
N ASN A 381 11.00 10.09 30.26
CA ASN A 381 12.08 10.68 31.04
C ASN A 381 11.72 12.09 31.55
N GLU A 382 11.09 12.93 30.72
CA GLU A 382 10.64 14.26 31.17
C GLU A 382 9.61 14.15 32.29
N HIS A 383 8.69 13.19 32.18
CA HIS A 383 7.73 12.91 33.23
C HIS A 383 8.40 12.44 34.52
N ALA A 384 9.36 11.52 34.45
CA ALA A 384 10.07 11.01 35.62
C ALA A 384 10.90 12.09 36.32
N ALA A 385 11.51 13.00 35.56
CA ALA A 385 12.37 14.06 36.10
C ALA A 385 11.59 15.24 36.68
N SER A 386 10.48 15.64 36.06
CA SER A 386 9.79 16.91 36.37
C SER A 386 8.31 16.76 36.73
N GLY A 387 7.74 15.57 36.58
CA GLY A 387 6.29 15.33 36.69
C GLY A 387 5.48 15.87 35.52
N ARG A 388 6.12 16.43 34.49
CA ARG A 388 5.47 17.01 33.30
C ARG A 388 4.58 15.99 32.59
N ARG A 389 3.38 16.43 32.19
CA ARG A 389 2.40 15.59 31.47
C ARG A 389 1.91 16.17 30.15
N ASP A 390 1.97 17.49 29.98
CA ASP A 390 1.47 18.18 28.77
C ASP A 390 2.61 18.52 27.81
N PHE A 391 2.39 18.16 26.54
CA PHE A 391 3.37 18.29 25.46
C PHE A 391 2.75 18.86 24.18
N CYS A 392 3.57 19.42 23.31
CA CYS A 392 3.16 19.94 22.01
C CYS A 392 4.10 19.57 20.86
N ASN A 393 3.56 19.39 19.65
CA ASN A 393 4.32 18.99 18.47
C ASN A 393 5.47 19.95 18.16
N ARG A 394 5.23 21.27 18.32
CA ARG A 394 6.25 22.30 18.08
C ARG A 394 7.50 22.12 18.94
N GLU A 395 7.35 21.67 20.19
CA GLU A 395 8.51 21.47 21.06
C GLU A 395 9.27 20.20 20.69
N LEU A 396 8.57 19.13 20.32
CA LEU A 396 9.19 17.89 19.86
C LEU A 396 9.97 18.14 18.57
N ARG A 397 9.43 18.93 17.63
CA ARG A 397 10.14 19.35 16.41
C ARG A 397 11.43 20.12 16.68
N ARG A 398 11.53 20.79 17.83
CA ARG A 398 12.70 21.59 18.23
C ARG A 398 13.65 20.83 19.15
N ASP A 399 13.29 19.63 19.58
CA ASP A 399 14.09 18.85 20.51
C ASP A 399 15.25 18.17 19.77
N PRO A 400 16.52 18.57 20.03
CA PRO A 400 17.67 18.01 19.34
C PRO A 400 17.93 16.53 19.68
N ARG A 401 17.27 15.99 20.71
CA ARG A 401 17.35 14.55 21.06
C ARG A 401 16.54 13.69 20.11
N LEU A 402 15.56 14.24 19.40
CA LEU A 402 14.68 13.49 18.52
C LEU A 402 15.26 13.47 17.09
N PRO A 403 15.44 12.28 16.47
CA PRO A 403 15.89 12.16 15.09
C PRO A 403 14.75 12.47 14.10
N LEU A 404 14.23 13.69 14.13
CA LEU A 404 13.22 14.18 13.19
C LEU A 404 13.93 14.77 11.94
N PRO A 405 13.57 14.35 10.72
CA PRO A 405 14.17 14.91 9.50
C PRO A 405 13.71 16.35 9.23
N ASP A 406 14.60 17.19 8.70
CA ASP A 406 14.35 18.61 8.43
C ASP A 406 13.35 18.86 7.29
N PHE A 407 13.28 17.94 6.32
CA PHE A 407 12.40 18.00 5.15
C PHE A 407 11.45 16.80 5.17
N ALA A 408 10.15 17.05 5.41
CA ALA A 408 9.10 16.06 5.63
C ALA A 408 9.03 15.47 7.05
N ASP A 409 8.81 16.33 8.03
CA ASP A 409 8.51 15.92 9.38
C ASP A 409 7.20 15.09 9.45
N ASN A 410 7.33 13.81 9.76
CA ASN A 410 6.25 12.84 9.95
C ASN A 410 5.89 12.63 11.43
N LEU A 411 6.17 13.61 12.29
CA LEU A 411 5.88 13.55 13.73
C LEU A 411 4.45 13.11 14.04
N GLU A 412 3.45 13.69 13.37
CA GLU A 412 2.03 13.36 13.63
C GLU A 412 1.74 11.88 13.34
N THR A 413 2.23 11.35 12.21
CA THR A 413 2.15 9.92 11.88
C THR A 413 2.77 9.07 13.00
N ARG A 414 3.96 9.45 13.49
CA ARG A 414 4.68 8.72 14.54
C ARG A 414 3.95 8.76 15.89
N LEU A 415 3.34 9.89 16.24
CA LEU A 415 2.52 10.02 17.45
C LEU A 415 1.26 9.15 17.37
N ILE A 416 0.58 9.12 16.23
CA ILE A 416 -0.60 8.26 16.02
C ILE A 416 -0.20 6.78 16.10
N LEU A 417 0.89 6.39 15.43
CA LEU A 417 1.45 5.03 15.52
C LEU A 417 1.72 4.65 16.98
N LEU A 418 2.39 5.52 17.72
CA LEU A 418 2.72 5.31 19.13
C LEU A 418 1.45 5.20 20.00
N GLN A 419 0.49 6.10 19.83
CA GLN A 419 -0.78 6.10 20.54
C GLN A 419 -1.54 4.79 20.33
N ARG A 420 -1.68 4.35 19.07
CA ARG A 420 -2.36 3.09 18.71
C ARG A 420 -1.63 1.88 19.28
N ARG A 421 -0.29 1.85 19.22
CA ARG A 421 0.50 0.76 19.78
C ARG A 421 0.42 0.66 21.29
N LEU A 422 0.45 1.79 21.98
CA LEU A 422 0.25 1.84 23.42
C LEU A 422 -1.15 1.34 23.79
N ALA A 423 -2.20 1.78 23.10
CA ALA A 423 -3.56 1.30 23.35
C ALA A 423 -3.70 -0.22 23.18
N GLU A 424 -3.00 -0.81 22.19
CA GLU A 424 -3.03 -2.25 21.92
C GLU A 424 -2.19 -3.08 22.91
N ARG A 425 -0.97 -2.61 23.26
CA ARG A 425 0.03 -3.43 23.97
C ARG A 425 0.24 -3.02 25.44
N CYS A 426 -0.02 -1.78 25.79
CA CYS A 426 0.16 -1.26 27.15
C CYS A 426 -0.80 -0.10 27.46
N PRO A 427 -2.09 -0.38 27.75
CA PRO A 427 -3.09 0.66 28.01
C PRO A 427 -2.84 1.45 29.30
N ALA A 428 -1.84 1.05 30.10
CA ALA A 428 -1.41 1.77 31.30
C ALA A 428 -0.59 3.03 30.99
N ILE A 429 -0.12 3.20 29.75
CA ILE A 429 0.50 4.42 29.24
C ILE A 429 -0.36 4.90 28.06
N ALA A 430 -0.83 6.14 28.10
CA ALA A 430 -1.63 6.70 27.02
C ALA A 430 -1.16 8.10 26.62
N LEU A 431 -1.30 8.41 25.33
CA LEU A 431 -1.13 9.74 24.77
C LEU A 431 -2.52 10.26 24.40
N GLU A 432 -3.06 11.15 25.22
CA GLU A 432 -4.39 11.74 25.02
C GLU A 432 -4.27 13.04 24.23
N LYS A 433 -5.01 13.18 23.14
CA LYS A 433 -5.05 14.42 22.37
C LYS A 433 -5.81 15.50 23.15
N THR A 434 -5.17 16.64 23.38
CA THR A 434 -5.75 17.78 24.12
C THR A 434 -6.01 19.01 23.26
N GLY A 435 -5.60 18.97 21.99
CA GLY A 435 -5.78 20.02 21.00
C GLY A 435 -5.02 19.69 19.72
N ARG A 436 -5.04 20.58 18.71
CA ARG A 436 -4.25 20.35 17.50
C ARG A 436 -2.77 20.53 17.81
N GLY A 437 -1.99 19.49 17.54
CA GLY A 437 -0.56 19.47 17.88
C GLY A 437 -0.28 19.48 19.38
N ARG A 438 -1.26 19.12 20.23
CA ARG A 438 -1.12 19.05 21.69
C ARG A 438 -1.63 17.73 22.22
N PHE A 439 -0.90 17.17 23.17
CA PHE A 439 -1.28 15.91 23.80
C PHE A 439 -0.78 15.84 25.24
N ARG A 440 -1.33 14.90 25.98
CA ARG A 440 -1.04 14.65 27.38
C ARG A 440 -0.61 13.20 27.59
N LEU A 441 0.48 13.01 28.30
CA LEU A 441 0.90 11.70 28.80
C LEU A 441 0.10 11.34 30.03
N LEU A 442 -0.62 10.21 29.97
CA LEU A 442 -1.37 9.63 31.06
C LEU A 442 -0.72 8.32 31.49
N LEU A 443 -0.58 8.14 32.80
CA LEU A 443 0.00 6.94 33.41
C LEU A 443 -0.95 6.39 34.46
N VAL A 444 -1.32 5.12 34.31
CA VAL A 444 -2.14 4.38 35.28
C VAL A 444 -1.27 3.70 36.33
N ARG A 445 -0.08 3.22 35.92
CA ARG A 445 0.91 2.52 36.78
C ARG A 445 2.19 3.35 36.88
N PRO A 446 2.93 3.25 38.00
CA PRO A 446 4.26 3.84 38.11
C PRO A 446 5.24 3.22 37.10
N LEU A 447 6.34 3.91 36.81
CA LEU A 447 7.33 3.49 35.81
C LEU A 447 8.66 3.13 36.48
N GLN A 448 9.33 2.11 35.95
CA GLN A 448 10.73 1.81 36.21
C GLN A 448 11.48 1.89 34.87
N LEU A 449 12.24 2.97 34.68
CA LEU A 449 12.98 3.23 33.44
C LEU A 449 14.37 2.58 33.50
N GLY A 450 14.71 1.77 32.50
CA GLY A 450 16.05 1.21 32.28
C GLY A 450 16.52 1.53 30.86
N GLY A 451 17.69 2.14 30.74
CA GLY A 451 18.29 2.53 29.46
C GLY A 451 19.56 1.76 29.12
#